data_AF-A0A6L9L9E6-F1
#
_entry.id   AF-A0A6L9L9E6-F1
#
_cell.length_a   1.000
_cell.length_b   1.000
_cell.length_c   1.000
_cell.angle_alpha   90.00
_cell.angle_beta   90.00
_cell.angle_gamma   90.00
#
_symmetry.space_group_name_H-M   'P 1'
#
loop_
_entity.id
_entity.type
_entity.pdbx_description
1 polymer ?
#
loop_
_entity_poly.entity_id
_entity_poly.type
_entity_poly.pdbx_seq_one_letter_code
_entity_poly.pdbx_strand_id
1 'polypeptide(L)'
;MHKRVSELDMYKANLAISTGFLALYFLFGRHEWLLYVALGVGALTLLLPALARWVSFGWFKLAEGLGYINSRILLSLIFFAFLFPIALLYRLSNRNPLALRHGRRATSLFTERNHTYSAKDLDNIW
;
A
#
# COMPACT_ATOMS: atom_id res chain seq x y z
N MET A 1 -3.00 23.26 6.55
CA MET A 1 -1.59 23.47 6.96
C MET A 1 -0.69 23.16 5.74
N HIS A 2 -0.50 24.14 4.86
CA HIS A 2 0.26 23.98 3.61
C HIS A 2 1.75 24.00 3.95
N LYS A 3 2.40 22.83 4.07
CA LYS A 3 3.87 22.77 4.22
C LYS A 3 4.47 23.36 2.94
N ARG A 4 4.98 24.59 3.00
CA ARG A 4 5.83 25.13 1.93
C ARG A 4 7.01 24.18 1.82
N VAL A 5 7.14 23.52 0.66
CA VAL A 5 8.30 22.69 0.34
C VAL A 5 9.55 23.53 0.59
N SER A 6 10.43 23.06 1.48
CA SER A 6 11.64 23.79 1.86
C SER A 6 12.53 23.96 0.64
N GLU A 7 13.22 25.10 0.50
CA GLU A 7 14.11 25.34 -0.65
C GLU A 7 15.15 24.23 -0.80
N LEU A 8 15.61 23.66 0.32
CA LEU A 8 16.50 22.50 0.35
C LEU A 8 15.90 21.26 -0.36
N ASP A 9 14.61 20.99 -0.15
CA ASP A 9 13.94 19.84 -0.76
C ASP A 9 13.77 20.04 -2.27
N MET A 10 13.62 21.30 -2.70
CA MET A 10 13.60 21.67 -4.11
C MET A 10 14.97 21.44 -4.77
N TYR A 11 16.06 21.88 -4.12
CA TYR A 11 17.41 21.64 -4.62
C TYR A 11 17.75 20.14 -4.67
N LYS A 12 17.35 19.37 -3.65
CA LYS A 12 17.52 17.90 -3.65
C LYS A 12 16.76 17.24 -4.79
N ALA A 13 15.51 17.65 -5.06
CA ALA A 13 14.73 17.11 -6.17
C ALA A 13 15.38 17.43 -7.52
N ASN A 14 15.82 18.68 -7.74
CA ASN A 14 16.49 19.08 -8.98
C ASN A 14 17.84 18.38 -9.18
N LEU A 15 18.60 18.19 -8.10
CA LEU A 15 19.84 17.41 -8.12
C LEU A 15 19.55 15.95 -8.47
N ALA A 16 18.57 15.33 -7.80
CA ALA A 16 18.19 13.94 -8.05
C ALA A 16 17.72 13.72 -9.50
N ILE A 17 16.96 14.67 -10.07
CA ILE A 17 16.57 14.65 -11.48
C ILE A 17 17.81 14.72 -12.38
N SER A 18 18.70 15.67 -12.13
CA SER A 18 19.92 15.85 -12.94
C SER A 18 20.85 14.64 -12.84
N THR A 19 21.05 14.10 -11.64
CA THR A 19 21.83 12.88 -11.40
C THR A 19 21.17 11.66 -12.04
N GLY A 20 19.83 11.56 -12.01
CA GLY A 20 19.08 10.48 -12.66
C GLY A 20 19.29 10.47 -14.17
N PHE A 21 19.22 11.63 -14.84
CA PHE A 21 19.55 11.74 -16.26
C PHE A 21 21.01 11.35 -16.56
N LEU A 22 21.94 11.74 -15.70
CA LEU A 22 23.36 11.39 -15.82
C LEU A 22 23.61 9.87 -15.64
N ALA A 23 22.91 9.25 -14.68
CA ALA A 23 22.96 7.80 -14.46
C ALA A 23 22.34 7.04 -15.63
N LEU A 24 21.23 7.52 -16.19
CA LEU A 24 20.62 6.97 -17.40
C LEU A 24 21.55 7.07 -18.61
N TYR A 25 22.31 8.17 -18.76
CA TYR A 25 23.34 8.29 -19.80
C TYR A 25 24.42 7.21 -19.68
N PHE A 26 24.86 6.89 -18.46
CA PHE A 26 25.81 5.81 -18.22
C PHE A 26 25.23 4.41 -18.47
N LEU A 27 23.94 4.20 -18.17
CA LEU A 27 23.28 2.89 -18.29
C LEU A 27 22.83 2.55 -19.72
N PHE A 28 22.36 3.52 -20.50
CA PHE A 28 21.74 3.29 -21.82
C PHE A 28 22.71 3.43 -23.02
N GLY A 29 24.01 3.57 -22.75
CA GLY A 29 25.04 3.53 -23.80
C GLY A 29 25.12 4.82 -24.61
N ARG A 30 26.00 5.74 -24.18
CA ARG A 30 26.74 6.74 -25.00
C ARG A 30 26.00 7.40 -26.17
N HIS A 31 24.69 7.62 -26.04
CA HIS A 31 23.94 8.41 -26.99
C HIS A 31 24.16 9.89 -26.68
N GLU A 32 24.98 10.54 -27.50
CA GLU A 32 25.50 11.91 -27.29
C GLU A 32 24.38 12.95 -27.09
N TRP A 33 23.21 12.73 -27.70
CA TRP A 33 22.04 13.60 -27.54
C TRP A 33 21.50 13.66 -26.11
N LEU A 34 21.58 12.55 -25.35
CA LEU A 34 21.11 12.49 -23.96
C LEU A 34 21.95 13.40 -23.05
N LEU A 35 23.24 13.55 -23.37
CA LEU A 35 24.18 14.38 -22.63
C LEU A 35 23.84 15.86 -22.81
N TYR A 36 23.59 16.30 -24.05
CA TYR A 36 23.16 17.67 -24.33
C TYR A 36 21.80 18.01 -23.70
N VAL A 37 20.87 17.06 -23.67
CA VAL A 37 19.57 17.23 -23.02
C VAL A 37 19.74 17.32 -21.50
N ALA A 38 20.53 16.45 -20.88
CA ALA A 38 20.78 16.48 -19.43
C ALA A 38 21.50 17.78 -19.01
N LEU A 39 22.49 18.22 -19.78
CA LEU A 39 23.26 19.43 -19.52
C LEU A 39 22.40 20.68 -19.76
N GLY A 40 21.59 20.70 -20.83
CA GLY A 40 20.63 21.76 -21.11
C GLY A 40 19.56 21.89 -20.04
N VAL A 41 18.96 20.77 -19.62
CA VAL A 41 17.93 20.75 -18.55
C VAL A 41 18.56 21.13 -17.21
N GLY A 42 19.73 20.60 -16.86
CA GLY A 42 20.45 20.97 -15.63
C GLY A 42 20.81 22.46 -15.60
N ALA A 43 21.33 22.99 -16.69
CA ALA A 43 21.67 24.41 -16.82
C ALA A 43 20.41 25.30 -16.79
N LEU A 44 19.33 24.95 -17.49
CA LEU A 44 18.06 25.69 -17.43
C LEU A 44 17.48 25.71 -16.01
N THR A 45 17.59 24.59 -15.30
CA THR A 45 17.08 24.45 -13.93
C THR A 45 17.88 25.33 -12.95
N LEU A 46 19.19 25.49 -13.19
CA LEU A 46 20.07 26.41 -12.46
C LEU A 46 19.80 27.88 -12.79
N LEU A 47 19.58 28.21 -14.06
CA LEU A 47 19.39 29.59 -14.54
C LEU A 47 17.98 30.13 -14.26
N LEU A 48 16.96 29.29 -14.28
CA LEU A 48 15.56 29.67 -14.03
C LEU A 48 14.98 28.89 -12.84
N PRO A 49 15.20 29.36 -11.59
CA PRO A 49 14.65 28.73 -10.39
C PRO A 49 13.11 28.70 -10.36
N ALA A 50 12.46 29.58 -11.13
CA ALA A 50 11.00 29.56 -11.29
C ALA A 50 10.50 28.32 -12.03
N LEU A 51 11.15 27.91 -13.13
CA LEU A 51 10.81 26.67 -13.85
C LEU A 51 11.12 25.44 -12.99
N ALA A 52 12.26 25.47 -12.31
CA ALA A 52 12.64 24.43 -11.35
C ALA A 52 11.59 24.23 -10.25
N ARG A 53 10.96 25.31 -9.77
CA ARG A 53 9.83 25.29 -8.83
C ARG A 53 8.62 24.57 -9.38
N TRP A 54 8.24 24.82 -10.62
CA TRP A 54 7.10 24.16 -11.26
C TRP A 54 7.35 22.67 -11.50
N VAL A 55 8.53 22.31 -12.00
CA VAL A 55 8.91 20.91 -12.25
C VAL A 55 8.96 20.10 -10.96
N SER A 56 9.64 20.62 -9.93
CA SER A 56 9.72 19.94 -8.63
C SER A 56 8.35 19.84 -7.96
N PHE A 57 7.49 20.84 -8.08
CA PHE A 57 6.11 20.75 -7.60
C PHE A 57 5.32 19.64 -8.29
N GLY A 58 5.40 19.56 -9.62
CA GLY A 58 4.78 18.46 -10.39
C GLY A 58 5.33 17.09 -9.98
N TRP A 59 6.64 16.99 -9.78
CA TRP A 59 7.30 15.77 -9.32
C TRP A 59 6.82 15.33 -7.94
N PHE A 60 6.75 16.25 -6.97
CA PHE A 60 6.23 15.93 -5.64
C PHE A 60 4.75 15.54 -5.67
N LYS A 61 3.95 16.15 -6.55
CA LYS A 61 2.55 15.75 -6.75
C LYS A 61 2.41 14.33 -7.30
N LEU A 62 3.25 13.94 -8.24
CA LEU A 62 3.32 12.56 -8.72
C LEU A 62 3.76 11.59 -7.62
N ALA A 63 4.78 11.96 -6.84
CA ALA A 63 5.25 11.17 -5.71
C ALA A 63 4.17 10.98 -4.63
N GLU A 64 3.37 12.00 -4.35
CA GLU A 64 2.23 11.94 -3.42
C GLU A 64 1.16 10.95 -3.92
N GLY A 65 0.81 11.02 -5.21
CA GLY A 65 -0.13 10.08 -5.83
C GLY A 65 0.37 8.64 -5.83
N LEU A 66 1.64 8.43 -6.18
CA LEU A 66 2.29 7.13 -6.10
C LEU A 66 2.36 6.61 -4.67
N GLY A 67 2.67 7.46 -3.70
CA GLY A 67 2.68 7.11 -2.28
C GLY A 67 1.32 6.64 -1.77
N TYR A 68 0.24 7.29 -2.21
CA TYR A 68 -1.13 6.90 -1.88
C TYR A 68 -1.48 5.51 -2.41
N ILE A 69 -1.15 5.24 -3.67
CA ILE A 69 -1.38 3.94 -4.30
C ILE A 69 -0.52 2.87 -3.62
N ASN A 70 0.77 3.17 -3.42
CA ASN A 70 1.72 2.24 -2.82
C ASN A 70 1.33 1.86 -1.39
N SER A 71 0.82 2.80 -0.59
CA SER A 71 0.35 2.51 0.77
C SER A 71 -0.80 1.50 0.77
N ARG A 72 -1.74 1.62 -0.17
CA ARG A 72 -2.85 0.67 -0.34
C ARG A 72 -2.36 -0.70 -0.78
N ILE A 73 -1.48 -0.73 -1.78
CA ILE A 73 -0.89 -1.97 -2.29
C ILE A 73 -0.14 -2.68 -1.17
N LEU A 74 0.73 -1.97 -0.44
CA LEU A 74 1.53 -2.53 0.63
C LEU A 74 0.63 -3.12 1.73
N LEU A 75 -0.42 -2.40 2.14
CA LEU A 75 -1.36 -2.89 3.14
C LEU A 75 -2.10 -4.15 2.65
N SER A 76 -2.61 -4.15 1.42
CA SER A 76 -3.26 -5.33 0.83
C SER A 76 -2.32 -6.51 0.71
N LEU A 77 -1.06 -6.26 0.33
CA LEU A 77 -0.05 -7.30 0.14
C LEU A 77 0.37 -7.90 1.48
N ILE A 78 0.57 -7.08 2.52
CA ILE A 78 0.81 -7.57 3.89
C ILE A 78 -0.39 -8.37 4.39
N PHE A 79 -1.60 -7.83 4.24
CA PHE A 79 -2.82 -8.55 4.63
C PHE A 79 -2.90 -9.93 3.96
N PHE A 80 -2.64 -10.00 2.66
CA PHE A 80 -2.67 -11.28 1.96
C PHE A 80 -1.49 -12.16 2.35
N ALA A 81 -0.27 -11.63 2.50
CA ALA A 81 0.92 -12.41 2.84
C ALA A 81 0.84 -13.04 4.24
N PHE A 82 0.16 -12.41 5.20
CA PHE A 82 0.05 -12.93 6.57
C PHE A 82 -1.31 -13.58 6.84
N LEU A 83 -2.42 -12.89 6.54
CA LEU A 83 -3.75 -13.37 6.92
C LEU A 83 -4.21 -14.56 6.07
N PHE A 84 -3.85 -14.58 4.78
CA PHE A 84 -4.21 -15.67 3.88
C PHE A 84 -3.58 -17.02 4.31
N PRO A 85 -2.26 -17.14 4.56
CA PRO A 85 -1.71 -18.41 5.01
C PRO A 85 -2.21 -18.80 6.38
N ILE A 86 -2.42 -17.86 7.31
CA ILE A 86 -3.03 -18.16 8.62
C ILE A 86 -4.43 -18.73 8.45
N ALA A 87 -5.27 -18.11 7.60
CA ALA A 87 -6.61 -18.60 7.31
C ALA A 87 -6.58 -19.98 6.62
N LEU A 88 -5.60 -20.23 5.75
CA LEU A 88 -5.43 -21.52 5.09
C LEU A 88 -4.99 -22.61 6.07
N LEU A 89 -4.04 -22.32 6.96
CA LEU A 89 -3.62 -23.21 8.05
C LEU A 89 -4.79 -23.51 9.00
N TYR A 90 -5.57 -22.50 9.36
CA TYR A 90 -6.78 -22.67 10.18
C TYR A 90 -7.82 -23.54 9.48
N ARG A 91 -8.05 -23.30 8.18
CA ARG A 91 -8.97 -24.09 7.35
C ARG A 91 -8.51 -25.55 7.21
N LEU A 92 -7.20 -25.80 7.19
CA LEU A 92 -6.65 -27.16 7.14
C LEU A 92 -6.71 -27.86 8.52
N SER A 93 -6.49 -27.11 9.60
CA SER A 93 -6.56 -27.59 10.99
C SER A 93 -7.98 -27.93 11.45
N ASN A 94 -9.00 -27.35 10.80
CA ASN A 94 -10.44 -27.63 10.89
C ASN A 94 -10.92 -28.37 12.16
N ARG A 95 -10.93 -27.68 13.30
CA ARG A 95 -12.00 -27.85 14.28
C ARG A 95 -13.15 -26.97 13.83
N ASN A 96 -14.18 -27.56 13.26
CA ASN A 96 -15.39 -26.91 12.73
C ASN A 96 -16.15 -26.20 13.88
N PRO A 97 -15.89 -24.92 14.20
CA PRO A 97 -16.33 -24.34 15.48
C PRO A 97 -17.81 -23.92 15.42
N LEU A 98 -18.31 -23.64 14.21
CA LEU A 98 -19.68 -23.19 13.98
C LEU A 98 -20.59 -24.29 13.41
N ALA A 99 -20.10 -25.53 13.30
CA ALA A 99 -20.85 -26.65 12.70
C ALA A 99 -21.52 -26.30 11.34
N LEU A 100 -20.98 -25.36 10.57
CA LEU A 100 -21.65 -24.82 9.36
C LEU A 100 -21.69 -25.82 8.20
N ARG A 101 -20.87 -26.88 8.26
CA ARG A 101 -20.96 -28.04 7.37
C ARG A 101 -21.91 -29.09 7.96
N HIS A 102 -23.16 -28.74 8.16
CA HIS A 102 -24.18 -29.77 8.18
C HIS A 102 -24.30 -30.30 6.74
N GLY A 103 -24.01 -31.59 6.53
CA GLY A 103 -24.24 -32.21 5.22
C GLY A 103 -25.71 -32.03 4.82
N ARG A 104 -26.03 -32.18 3.53
CA ARG A 104 -27.40 -32.06 2.95
C ARG A 104 -28.47 -32.99 3.59
N ARG A 105 -28.17 -33.64 4.71
CA ARG A 105 -28.99 -34.56 5.52
C ARG A 105 -29.45 -33.99 6.85
N ALA A 106 -29.01 -32.80 7.29
CA ALA A 106 -29.51 -32.21 8.52
C ALA A 106 -30.83 -31.48 8.29
N THR A 107 -31.87 -31.89 9.00
CA THR A 107 -33.24 -31.35 8.87
C THR A 107 -33.44 -30.01 9.58
N SER A 108 -32.52 -29.62 10.48
CA SER A 108 -32.62 -28.41 11.29
C SER A 108 -31.24 -27.92 11.77
N LEU A 109 -31.08 -26.61 11.94
CA LEU A 109 -29.92 -25.97 12.58
C LEU A 109 -30.03 -25.95 14.12
N PHE A 110 -31.20 -26.31 14.65
CA PHE A 110 -31.43 -26.39 16.09
C PHE A 110 -30.93 -27.72 16.64
N THR A 111 -30.28 -27.66 17.81
CA THR A 111 -29.93 -28.85 18.60
C THR A 111 -31.05 -29.11 19.60
N GLU A 112 -31.60 -30.33 19.63
CA GLU A 112 -32.59 -30.71 20.63
C GLU A 112 -31.93 -30.80 22.00
N ARG A 113 -32.29 -29.87 22.89
CA ARG A 113 -31.88 -29.91 24.29
C ARG A 113 -32.96 -30.61 25.11
N ASN A 114 -32.82 -31.93 25.28
CA ASN A 114 -33.61 -32.70 26.24
C ASN A 114 -33.06 -32.47 27.66
N HIS A 115 -33.17 -31.23 28.15
CA HIS A 115 -32.77 -30.87 29.51
C HIS A 115 -34.01 -30.84 30.41
N THR A 116 -33.96 -31.55 31.54
CA THR A 116 -34.99 -31.48 32.59
C THR A 116 -34.77 -30.26 33.46
N TYR A 117 -35.63 -29.25 33.31
CA TYR A 117 -35.52 -27.96 34.01
C TYR A 117 -35.46 -28.15 35.54
N SER A 118 -34.49 -27.51 36.17
CA SER A 118 -34.35 -27.47 37.62
C SER A 118 -34.69 -26.09 38.18
N ALA A 119 -34.98 -25.99 39.48
CA ALA A 119 -35.32 -24.72 40.12
C ALA A 119 -34.23 -23.64 39.99
N LYS A 120 -32.97 -24.04 39.78
CA LYS A 120 -31.85 -23.11 39.54
C LYS A 120 -31.88 -22.46 38.17
N ASP A 121 -32.52 -23.07 37.18
CA ASP A 121 -32.57 -22.54 35.81
C ASP A 121 -33.60 -21.40 35.66
N LEU A 122 -34.44 -21.20 36.68
CA LEU A 122 -35.46 -20.15 36.74
C LEU A 122 -34.97 -18.87 37.43
N ASP A 123 -33.75 -18.86 37.95
CA ASP A 123 -33.22 -17.74 38.75
C ASP A 123 -32.80 -16.55 37.86
N ASN A 124 -32.54 -16.78 36.57
CA ASN A 124 -32.29 -15.73 35.57
C ASN A 124 -32.91 -16.11 34.22
N ILE A 125 -34.14 -15.66 34.01
CA ILE A 125 -34.99 -15.99 32.85
C ILE A 125 -34.77 -15.04 31.66
N TRP A 126 -33.85 -14.08 31.76
CA TRP A 126 -33.64 -12.99 30.80
C TRP A 126 -32.17 -12.80 30.43
#